data_AF-Q08JM4-F1
#
_entry.id   AF-Q08JM4-F1
#
_cell.length_a   1.000
_cell.length_b   1.000
_cell.length_c   1.000
_cell.angle_alpha   90.00
_cell.angle_beta   90.00
_cell.angle_gamma   90.00
#
_symmetry.space_group_name_H-M   'P 1'
#
loop_
_entity.id
_entity.type
_entity.pdbx_description
1 polymer ?
#
loop_
_entity_poly.entity_id
_entity_poly.type
_entity_poly.pdbx_seq_one_letter_code
_entity_poly.pdbx_strand_id
1 'polypeptide(L)' 'MIGSRLGQDARKRKNSREKIAIILQTMKPGMNVSLVARLHGIQSILLFRWKKQ' A
#
# COMPACT_ATOMS: atom_id res chain seq x y z
N MET A 1 30.34 -12.29 15.63
CA MET A 1 29.20 -11.41 15.99
C MET A 1 29.05 -10.36 14.90
N ILE A 2 27.83 -10.24 14.35
CA ILE A 2 27.22 -9.12 13.60
C ILE A 2 27.99 -8.46 12.44
N GLY A 3 27.62 -8.86 11.22
CA GLY A 3 27.67 -8.05 10.01
C GLY A 3 26.33 -8.15 9.29
N SER A 4 25.27 -7.65 9.92
CA SER A 4 23.90 -7.67 9.40
C SER A 4 23.85 -6.98 8.05
N ARG A 5 23.35 -7.70 7.04
CA ARG A 5 23.21 -7.29 5.64
C ARG A 5 22.43 -5.98 5.49
N LEU A 6 23.11 -4.83 5.55
CA LEU A 6 22.59 -3.52 5.18
C LEU A 6 22.57 -3.39 3.65
N GLY A 7 21.75 -4.21 3.00
CA GLY A 7 21.57 -4.20 1.55
C GLY A 7 20.11 -4.36 1.12
N GLN A 8 19.16 -4.35 2.06
CA GLN A 8 17.74 -4.64 1.78
C GLN A 8 16.79 -3.48 2.14
N ASP A 9 17.30 -2.36 2.64
CA ASP A 9 16.50 -1.26 3.19
C ASP A 9 16.26 -0.06 2.24
N ALA A 10 16.58 -0.17 0.95
CA ALA A 10 16.41 0.94 -0.01
C ALA A 10 15.21 0.78 -0.97
N ARG A 11 14.25 -0.09 -0.65
CA ARG A 11 12.89 0.02 -1.20
C ARG A 11 11.95 0.22 -0.04
N LYS A 12 11.74 1.48 0.36
CA LYS A 12 10.75 1.92 1.35
C LYS A 12 9.49 1.07 1.16
N ARG A 13 9.33 0.05 1.99
CA ARG A 13 8.15 -0.80 2.00
C ARG A 13 7.05 0.15 2.46
N LYS A 14 6.21 0.61 1.52
CA LYS A 14 5.08 1.50 1.82
C LYS A 14 4.39 0.91 3.05
N ASN A 15 4.39 1.66 4.16
CA ASN A 15 4.19 1.12 5.51
C ASN A 15 3.00 0.15 5.51
N SER A 16 3.14 -1.05 6.08
CA SER A 16 2.06 -2.05 6.12
C SER A 16 0.74 -1.47 6.64
N ARG A 17 0.82 -0.48 7.54
CA ARG A 17 -0.31 0.28 8.08
C ARG A 17 -0.99 1.20 7.04
N GLU A 18 -0.22 1.90 6.21
CA GLU A 18 -0.78 2.74 5.14
C GLU A 18 -1.53 1.87 4.12
N LYS A 19 -0.95 0.73 3.73
CA LYS A 19 -1.65 -0.24 2.86
C LYS A 19 -3.01 -0.63 3.44
N ILE A 20 -3.05 -1.01 4.73
CA ILE A 20 -4.29 -1.41 5.41
C ILE A 20 -5.28 -0.25 5.48
N ALA A 21 -4.84 0.95 5.85
CA ALA A 21 -5.70 2.13 5.93
C ALA A 21 -6.36 2.46 4.57
N ILE A 22 -5.59 2.35 3.47
CA ILE A 22 -6.09 2.62 2.13
C ILE A 22 -7.07 1.52 1.69
N ILE A 23 -6.78 0.25 1.96
CA ILE A 23 -7.70 -0.87 1.66
C ILE A 23 -9.01 -0.69 2.44
N LEU A 24 -8.95 -0.39 3.73
CA LEU A 24 -10.13 -0.13 4.55
C LEU A 24 -10.95 1.06 4.03
N GLN A 25 -10.29 2.11 3.55
CA GLN A 25 -10.97 3.24 2.94
C GLN A 25 -11.72 2.84 1.66
N THR A 26 -11.17 1.95 0.83
CA THR A 26 -11.88 1.41 -0.35
C THR A 26 -13.07 0.53 -0.01
N MET A 27 -13.18 0.03 1.23
CA MET A 27 -14.30 -0.80 1.69
C MET A 27 -15.45 0.02 2.28
N LYS A 28 -15.30 1.34 2.41
CA LYS A 28 -16.39 2.21 2.85
C LYS A 28 -17.48 2.30 1.76
N PRO A 29 -18.76 2.21 2.11
CA PRO A 29 -19.84 2.39 1.14
C PRO A 29 -19.77 3.80 0.53
N GLY A 30 -19.87 3.89 -0.80
CA GLY A 30 -19.72 5.15 -1.55
C GLY A 30 -18.28 5.55 -1.90
N MET A 31 -17.26 4.77 -1.52
CA MET A 31 -15.87 5.01 -1.94
C MET A 31 -15.48 4.21 -3.17
N ASN A 32 -14.95 4.91 -4.18
CA ASN A 32 -14.47 4.30 -5.41
C ASN A 32 -12.96 4.05 -5.35
N VAL A 33 -12.50 2.90 -5.86
CA VAL A 33 -11.06 2.54 -5.90
C VAL A 33 -10.25 3.61 -6.65
N SER A 34 -10.77 4.15 -7.75
CA SER A 34 -10.11 5.22 -8.52
C SER A 34 -10.02 6.54 -7.75
N LEU A 35 -11.02 6.86 -6.90
CA LEU A 35 -11.01 8.06 -6.07
C LEU A 35 -9.94 7.93 -4.98
N VAL A 36 -9.93 6.80 -4.27
CA VAL A 36 -8.94 6.52 -3.22
C VAL A 36 -7.52 6.46 -3.81
N ALA A 37 -7.34 5.87 -4.99
CA ALA A 37 -6.08 5.86 -5.72
C ALA A 37 -5.53 7.27 -5.97
N ARG A 38 -6.38 8.20 -6.42
CA ARG A 38 -6.00 9.60 -6.66
C ARG A 38 -5.66 10.33 -5.36
N LEU A 39 -6.45 10.14 -4.30
CA LEU A 39 -6.23 10.77 -3.00
C LEU A 39 -4.87 10.40 -2.40
N HIS A 40 -4.44 9.16 -2.59
CA HIS A 40 -3.17 8.63 -2.04
C HIS A 40 -2.00 8.66 -3.05
N GLY A 41 -2.22 9.16 -4.26
CA GLY A 41 -1.20 9.18 -5.32
C GLY A 41 -0.69 7.78 -5.69
N ILE A 42 -1.57 6.78 -5.67
CA ILE A 42 -1.23 5.37 -5.95
C ILE A 42 -1.94 4.93 -7.22
N GLN A 43 -1.29 4.09 -8.03
CA GLN A 43 -1.97 3.45 -9.15
C GLN A 43 -3.04 2.47 -8.65
N SER A 44 -4.23 2.52 -9.26
CA SER A 44 -5.34 1.61 -8.94
C SER A 44 -4.96 0.13 -9.10
N ILE A 45 -4.11 -0.20 -10.07
CA ILE A 45 -3.56 -1.56 -10.28
C ILE A 45 -2.86 -2.11 -9.03
N LEU A 46 -2.21 -1.24 -8.25
CA LEU A 46 -1.52 -1.64 -7.02
C LEU A 46 -2.53 -2.03 -5.93
N LEU A 47 -3.67 -1.34 -5.84
CA LEU A 47 -4.75 -1.69 -4.91
C LEU A 47 -5.35 -3.06 -5.24
N PHE A 48 -5.56 -3.38 -6.52
CA PHE A 48 -6.03 -4.71 -6.91
C PHE A 48 -5.04 -5.82 -6.56
N ARG A 49 -3.73 -5.59 -6.77
CA ARG A 49 -2.68 -6.52 -6.33
C ARG A 49 -2.67 -6.71 -4.82
N TRP A 50 -2.95 -5.65 -4.06
CA TRP A 50 -3.01 -5.68 -2.61
C TRP A 50 -4.23 -6.37 -2.04
N LYS A 51 -5.38 -6.35 -2.74
CA LYS A 51 -6.61 -7.07 -2.35
C LYS A 51 -6.58 -8.55 -2.73
N LYS A 52 -5.82 -8.93 -3.77
CA LYS A 52 -5.72 -10.31 -4.26
C LYS A 52 -4.76 -11.17 -3.42
N GLN A 53 -3.81 -10.53 -2.73
CA GLN A 53 -2.81 -11.17 -1.88
C GLN A 53 -3.38 -11.42 -0.49
#